data_AF-A0A1V5FR81-F1
#
_entry.id   AF-A0A1V5FR81-F1
#
_cell.length_a   1.000
_cell.length_b   1.000
_cell.length_c   1.000
_cell.angle_alpha   90.00
_cell.angle_beta   90.00
_cell.angle_gamma   90.00
#
_symmetry.space_group_name_H-M   'P 1'
#
loop_
_entity.id
_entity.type
_entity.pdbx_description
1 polymer ?
#
loop_
_entity_poly.entity_id
_entity_poly.type
_entity_poly.pdbx_seq_one_letter_code
_entity_poly.pdbx_strand_id
1 'polypeptide(L)'
;MIGVAGLERWREHADGTARTLNAAAPHFIRLRTFVPRPGTPWHDRWREGRLTLLSAHEALRETRRMIEKLEGPSRLLSDHISNFLDVNGRLPEDKSAMLEQIDRALEWPRERFRPPTERLVGMGL
;
A
#
# COMPACT_ATOMS: atom_id res chain seq x y z
N MET A 1 -2.75 -5.54 -2.53
CA MET A 1 -3.18 -4.16 -2.85
C MET A 1 -3.21 -3.37 -1.56
N ILE A 2 -2.45 -2.29 -1.44
CA ILE A 2 -2.42 -1.47 -0.22
C ILE A 2 -3.76 -0.74 -0.06
N GLY A 3 -4.35 -0.74 1.13
CA GLY A 3 -5.59 -0.03 1.46
C GLY A 3 -6.88 -0.76 1.09
N VAL A 4 -6.83 -1.98 0.55
CA VAL A 4 -8.05 -2.72 0.14
C VAL A 4 -8.97 -3.04 1.32
N ALA A 5 -8.40 -3.21 2.51
CA ALA A 5 -9.14 -3.49 3.72
C ALA A 5 -9.73 -2.24 4.40
N GLY A 6 -9.46 -1.05 3.85
CA GLY A 6 -9.89 0.23 4.40
C GLY A 6 -9.18 0.61 5.70
N LEU A 7 -9.48 1.80 6.21
CA LEU A 7 -8.97 2.30 7.50
C LEU A 7 -9.31 1.35 8.66
N GLU A 8 -10.40 0.62 8.52
CA GLU A 8 -10.96 -0.25 9.53
C GLU A 8 -10.06 -1.46 9.82
N ARG A 9 -9.32 -1.96 8.80
CA ARG A 9 -8.61 -3.26 8.88
C ARG A 9 -7.24 -3.28 8.20
N TRP A 10 -6.60 -2.12 8.05
CA TRP A 10 -5.30 -2.00 7.37
C TRP A 10 -4.17 -2.78 8.08
N ARG A 11 -4.22 -2.90 9.42
CA ARG A 11 -3.19 -3.64 10.18
C ARG A 11 -3.27 -5.13 9.92
N GLU A 12 -4.49 -5.67 9.91
CA GLU A 12 -4.80 -7.06 9.61
C GLU A 12 -4.43 -7.39 8.17
N HIS A 13 -4.68 -6.47 7.24
CA HIS A 13 -4.26 -6.64 5.86
C HIS A 13 -2.74 -6.62 5.69
N ALA A 14 -2.02 -5.67 6.31
CA ALA A 14 -0.55 -5.68 6.28
C ALA A 14 0.02 -6.99 6.86
N ASP A 15 -0.46 -7.41 8.03
CA ASP A 15 0.02 -8.60 8.72
C ASP A 15 -0.33 -9.89 7.95
N GLY A 16 -1.55 -9.98 7.42
CA GLY A 16 -2.00 -11.11 6.62
C GLY A 16 -1.26 -11.20 5.28
N THR A 17 -1.00 -10.06 4.64
CA THR A 17 -0.23 -9.99 3.40
C THR A 17 1.20 -10.45 3.63
N ALA A 18 1.89 -9.94 4.65
CA ALA A 18 3.25 -10.36 4.96
C ALA A 18 3.32 -11.87 5.25
N ARG A 19 2.43 -12.41 6.08
CA ARG A 19 2.36 -13.87 6.33
C ARG A 19 2.17 -14.67 5.04
N THR A 20 1.26 -14.24 4.17
CA THR A 20 0.98 -14.93 2.91
C THR A 20 2.18 -14.88 1.96
N LEU A 21 2.84 -13.72 1.86
CA LEU A 21 4.00 -13.55 0.99
C LEU A 21 5.22 -14.31 1.49
N ASN A 22 5.46 -14.35 2.81
CA ASN A 22 6.54 -15.15 3.39
C ASN A 22 6.33 -16.65 3.12
N ALA A 23 5.08 -17.13 3.20
CA ALA A 23 4.75 -18.53 2.89
C ALA A 23 4.88 -18.85 1.39
N ALA A 24 4.52 -17.90 0.52
CA ALA A 24 4.59 -18.09 -0.92
C ALA A 24 6.00 -17.93 -1.52
N ALA A 25 6.90 -17.22 -0.82
CA ALA A 25 8.27 -16.91 -1.23
C ALA A 25 8.41 -16.42 -2.69
N PRO A 26 7.68 -15.36 -3.11
CA PRO A 26 7.72 -14.90 -4.49
C PRO A 26 9.02 -14.17 -4.82
N HIS A 27 9.51 -14.33 -6.04
CA HIS A 27 10.66 -13.56 -6.54
C HIS A 27 10.39 -12.05 -6.66
N PHE A 28 9.13 -11.66 -6.86
CA PHE A 28 8.72 -10.27 -7.05
C PHE A 28 7.42 -9.96 -6.30
N ILE A 29 7.41 -8.80 -5.64
CA ILE A 29 6.24 -8.21 -4.98
C ILE A 29 6.04 -6.82 -5.56
N ARG A 30 4.92 -6.58 -6.25
CA ARG A 30 4.63 -5.28 -6.84
C ARG A 30 3.37 -4.67 -6.26
N LEU A 31 3.54 -3.56 -5.57
CA LEU A 31 2.50 -2.90 -4.81
C LEU A 31 1.64 -2.03 -5.70
N ARG A 32 0.35 -2.01 -5.37
CA ARG A 32 -0.65 -1.10 -5.94
C ARG A 32 -1.58 -0.67 -4.83
N THR A 33 -1.78 0.64 -4.65
CA THR A 33 -2.85 1.17 -3.80
C THR A 33 -4.21 0.85 -4.40
N PHE A 34 -5.13 0.46 -3.54
CA PHE A 34 -6.51 0.16 -3.89
C PHE A 34 -7.28 1.41 -4.29
N VAL A 35 -7.90 1.35 -5.47
CA VAL A 35 -8.84 2.35 -5.98
C VAL A 35 -10.11 1.61 -6.35
N PRO A 36 -11.26 1.89 -5.70
CA PRO A 36 -12.52 1.26 -6.06
C PRO A 36 -12.87 1.49 -7.54
N ARG A 37 -13.21 0.41 -8.26
CA ARG A 37 -13.64 0.47 -9.66
C ARG A 37 -15.16 0.64 -9.74
N PRO A 38 -15.69 1.65 -10.46
CA PRO A 38 -17.13 1.79 -10.68
C PRO A 38 -17.77 0.51 -11.21
N GLY A 39 -18.98 0.19 -10.73
CA GLY A 39 -19.69 -1.04 -11.10
C GLY A 39 -19.23 -2.30 -10.35
N THR A 40 -18.44 -2.17 -9.28
CA THR A 40 -18.03 -3.30 -8.44
C THR A 40 -18.59 -3.18 -7.02
N PRO A 41 -18.83 -4.30 -6.30
CA PRO A 41 -19.31 -4.27 -4.91
C PRO A 41 -18.40 -3.46 -3.97
N TRP A 42 -17.10 -3.38 -4.27
CA TRP A 42 -16.17 -2.59 -3.47
C TRP A 42 -16.35 -1.08 -3.65
N HIS A 43 -16.72 -0.64 -4.85
CA HIS A 43 -17.09 0.75 -5.08
C HIS A 43 -18.38 1.11 -4.35
N ASP A 44 -19.38 0.22 -4.34
CA ASP A 44 -20.63 0.46 -3.61
C ASP A 44 -20.39 0.54 -2.11
N ARG A 45 -19.54 -0.35 -1.56
CA ARG A 45 -19.11 -0.26 -0.15
C ARG A 45 -18.47 1.08 0.19
N TRP A 46 -17.59 1.60 -0.67
CA TRP A 46 -17.00 2.93 -0.46
C TRP A 46 -18.05 4.04 -0.55
N ARG A 47 -18.90 4.03 -1.58
CA ARG A 47 -19.97 5.01 -1.80
C ARG A 47 -20.96 5.08 -0.64
N GLU A 48 -21.24 3.94 -0.01
CA GLU A 48 -22.16 3.82 1.13
C GLU A 48 -21.47 4.07 2.47
N GLY A 49 -20.18 4.42 2.50
CA GLY A 49 -19.44 4.65 3.74
C GLY A 49 -19.09 3.39 4.54
N ARG A 50 -19.23 2.20 3.94
CA ARG A 50 -18.86 0.89 4.50
C ARG A 50 -17.40 0.49 4.23
N LEU A 51 -16.64 1.39 3.60
CA LEU A 51 -15.21 1.29 3.36
C LEU A 51 -14.60 2.69 3.37
N THR A 52 -13.72 2.96 4.33
CA THR A 52 -12.95 4.21 4.37
C THR A 52 -11.62 4.02 3.64
N LEU A 53 -11.37 4.80 2.57
CA LEU A 53 -10.10 4.73 1.86
C LEU A 53 -8.97 5.34 2.70
N LEU A 54 -7.76 4.83 2.51
CA LEU A 54 -6.59 5.31 3.23
C LEU A 54 -6.09 6.64 2.66
N SER A 55 -5.73 7.55 3.55
CA SER A 55 -4.86 8.68 3.25
C SER A 55 -3.45 8.22 2.89
N ALA A 56 -2.63 9.14 2.35
CA ALA A 56 -1.23 8.86 2.03
C ALA A 56 -0.46 8.31 3.24
N HIS A 57 -0.55 8.97 4.38
CA HIS A 57 0.12 8.55 5.62
C HIS A 57 -0.33 7.17 6.11
N GLU A 58 -1.63 6.85 6.01
CA GLU A 58 -2.14 5.54 6.42
C GLU A 58 -1.69 4.42 5.48
N ALA A 59 -1.71 4.65 4.17
CA ALA A 59 -1.19 3.71 3.18
C ALA A 59 0.33 3.48 3.34
N LEU A 60 1.09 4.52 3.70
CA LEU A 60 2.50 4.39 4.03
C LEU A 60 2.73 3.60 5.32
N ARG A 61 1.93 3.82 6.37
CA ARG A 61 1.99 3.01 7.61
C ARG A 61 1.70 1.53 7.34
N GLU A 62 0.72 1.25 6.48
CA GLU A 62 0.41 -0.11 6.05
C GLU A 62 1.56 -0.75 5.27
N THR A 63 2.11 -0.01 4.31
CA THR A 63 3.27 -0.45 3.52
C THR A 63 4.47 -0.72 4.42
N ARG A 64 4.80 0.21 5.33
CA ARG A 64 5.89 0.07 6.31
C ARG A 64 5.74 -1.19 7.14
N ARG A 65 4.56 -1.40 7.73
CA ARG A 65 4.27 -2.56 8.58
C ARG A 65 4.37 -3.87 7.82
N MET A 66 3.88 -3.91 6.58
CA MET A 66 4.02 -5.08 5.72
C MET A 66 5.49 -5.35 5.42
N ILE A 67 6.27 -4.35 4.98
CA ILE A 67 7.70 -4.50 4.66
C ILE A 67 8.49 -4.95 5.89
N GLU A 68 8.26 -4.35 7.06
CA GLU A 68 8.87 -4.73 8.33
C GLU A 68 8.74 -6.24 8.60
N LYS A 69 7.60 -6.84 8.23
CA LYS A 69 7.28 -8.25 8.45
C LYS A 69 7.62 -9.18 7.29
N LEU A 70 8.06 -8.66 6.14
CA LEU A 70 8.47 -9.51 5.03
C LEU A 70 9.79 -10.22 5.34
N GLU A 71 9.83 -11.51 5.04
CA GLU A 71 10.97 -12.39 5.26
C GLU A 71 11.36 -13.05 3.94
N GLY A 72 12.65 -13.41 3.82
CA GLY A 72 13.16 -14.09 2.64
C GLY A 72 13.44 -13.17 1.44
N PRO A 73 14.05 -13.74 0.38
CA PRO A 73 14.50 -12.98 -0.76
C PRO A 73 13.35 -12.64 -1.71
N SER A 74 13.16 -11.35 -1.99
CA SER A 74 12.18 -10.89 -2.97
C SER A 74 12.52 -9.49 -3.46
N ARG A 75 12.16 -9.15 -4.69
CA ARG A 75 12.25 -7.77 -5.19
C ARG A 75 10.91 -7.07 -4.99
N LEU A 76 10.90 -6.02 -4.17
CA LEU A 76 9.72 -5.20 -3.91
C LEU A 76 9.73 -3.96 -4.79
N LEU A 77 8.60 -3.68 -5.43
CA LEU A 77 8.39 -2.52 -6.28
C LEU A 77 7.12 -1.76 -5.90
N SER A 78 7.22 -0.43 -5.80
CA SER A 78 6.10 0.50 -5.61
C SER A 78 6.03 1.52 -6.75
N ASP A 79 6.18 1.03 -7.98
CA ASP A 79 6.42 1.77 -9.23
C ASP A 79 5.14 2.21 -9.98
N HIS A 80 3.96 2.06 -9.37
CA HIS A 80 2.70 2.39 -10.01
C HIS A 80 2.19 3.78 -9.62
N ILE A 81 1.56 4.50 -10.56
CA ILE A 81 0.99 5.84 -10.33
C ILE A 81 -0.05 5.89 -9.19
N SER A 82 -0.66 4.75 -8.85
CA SER A 82 -1.55 4.65 -7.69
C SER A 82 -0.83 4.74 -6.35
N ASN A 83 0.48 4.54 -6.29
CA ASN A 83 1.21 4.47 -5.03
C ASN A 83 1.57 5.88 -4.55
N PHE A 84 1.69 6.05 -3.23
CA PHE A 84 2.02 7.35 -2.64
C PHE A 84 3.53 7.60 -2.55
N LEU A 85 4.34 6.55 -2.64
CA LEU A 85 5.80 6.62 -2.55
C LEU A 85 6.43 5.57 -3.46
N ASP A 86 7.46 5.99 -4.19
CA ASP A 86 8.28 5.11 -5.03
C ASP A 86 9.37 4.44 -4.18
N VAL A 87 8.95 3.49 -3.35
CA VAL A 87 9.84 2.67 -2.51
C VAL A 87 10.10 1.33 -3.18
N ASN A 88 11.36 1.04 -3.46
CA ASN A 88 11.80 -0.15 -4.19
C ASN A 88 13.07 -0.72 -3.56
N GLY A 89 13.25 -2.03 -3.65
CA GLY A 89 14.45 -2.68 -3.14
C GLY A 89 14.41 -4.20 -3.20
N ARG A 90 15.56 -4.82 -2.93
CA ARG A 90 15.71 -6.25 -2.74
C ARG A 90 15.67 -6.58 -1.25
N LEU A 91 14.80 -7.50 -0.86
CA LEU A 91 14.76 -8.04 0.49
C LEU A 91 15.75 -9.21 0.60
N PRO A 92 16.45 -9.37 1.74
CA PRO A 92 16.45 -8.48 2.90
C PRO A 92 17.41 -7.28 2.79
N GLU A 93 18.24 -7.21 1.74
CA GLU A 93 19.39 -6.29 1.68
C GLU A 93 19.02 -4.81 1.81
N ASP A 94 17.96 -4.37 1.12
CA ASP A 94 17.50 -2.98 1.08
C ASP A 94 16.40 -2.68 2.10
N LYS A 95 16.06 -3.63 2.98
CA LYS A 95 14.91 -3.52 3.89
C LYS A 95 14.99 -2.28 4.78
N SER A 96 16.14 -2.05 5.40
CA SER A 96 16.35 -0.90 6.28
C SER A 96 16.24 0.42 5.54
N ALA A 97 16.80 0.50 4.32
CA ALA A 97 16.73 1.70 3.48
C ALA A 97 15.28 2.00 3.04
N MET A 98 14.51 0.96 2.68
CA MET A 98 13.09 1.11 2.34
C MET A 98 12.27 1.62 3.53
N LEU A 99 12.48 1.06 4.73
CA LEU A 99 11.79 1.49 5.94
C LEU A 99 12.12 2.94 6.29
N GLU A 100 13.40 3.33 6.21
CA GLU A 100 13.84 4.71 6.47
C GLU A 100 13.26 5.70 5.45
N GLN A 101 13.18 5.31 4.17
CA GLN A 101 12.53 6.14 3.13
C GLN A 101 11.06 6.37 3.46
N ILE A 102 10.35 5.34 3.91
CA ILE A 102 8.94 5.45 4.31
C ILE A 102 8.81 6.34 5.56
N ASP A 103 9.68 6.18 6.55
CA ASP A 103 9.68 6.99 7.78
C ASP A 103 9.91 8.47 7.49
N ARG A 104 10.86 8.81 6.59
CA ARG A 104 11.03 10.20 6.13
C ARG A 104 9.80 10.73 5.39
N ALA A 105 9.15 9.88 4.59
CA ALA A 105 7.95 10.28 3.86
C ALA A 105 6.75 10.50 4.80
N LEU A 106 6.65 9.78 5.90
CA LEU A 106 5.59 9.99 6.90
C LEU A 106 5.61 11.40 7.52
N GLU A 107 6.76 12.07 7.52
CA GLU A 107 6.90 13.46 7.98
C GLU A 107 6.57 14.50 6.89
N TRP A 108 6.30 14.08 5.65
CA TRP A 108 5.98 15.01 4.57
C TRP A 108 4.59 15.63 4.74
N PRO A 109 4.42 16.89 4.32
CA PRO A 109 3.09 17.48 4.17
C PRO A 109 2.29 16.70 3.11
N ARG A 110 0.97 16.59 3.30
CA ARG A 110 0.09 15.74 2.47
C ARG A 110 0.13 16.12 0.99
N GLU A 111 0.35 17.39 0.71
CA GLU A 111 0.39 18.02 -0.60
C GLU A 111 1.60 17.57 -1.44
N ARG A 112 2.63 17.00 -0.80
CA ARG A 112 3.79 16.44 -1.50
C ARG A 112 3.48 15.10 -2.18
N PHE A 113 2.44 14.42 -1.73
CA PHE A 113 2.01 13.17 -2.35
C PHE A 113 1.11 13.42 -3.56
N ARG A 114 0.89 12.38 -4.37
CA ARG A 114 -0.17 12.39 -5.37
C ARG A 114 -1.53 12.74 -4.73
N PRO A 115 -2.52 13.23 -5.50
CA PRO A 115 -3.85 13.53 -4.98
C PRO A 115 -4.49 12.34 -4.23
N PRO A 116 -5.42 12.59 -3.29
CA PRO A 116 -6.10 11.53 -2.54
C PRO A 116 -6.75 10.45 -3.42
N THR A 117 -6.81 9.22 -2.91
CA THR A 117 -7.29 8.03 -3.63
C THR A 117 -8.71 8.20 -4.19
N GLU A 118 -9.56 8.93 -3.48
CA GLU A 118 -10.93 9.29 -3.89
C GLU A 118 -10.94 10.00 -5.25
N ARG A 119 -9.95 10.86 -5.53
CA ARG A 119 -9.86 11.60 -6.80
C ARG A 119 -9.46 10.72 -7.98
N LEU A 120 -8.96 9.50 -7.71
CA LEU A 120 -8.61 8.53 -8.74
C LEU A 120 -9.77 7.61 -9.11
N VAL A 121 -10.84 7.59 -8.32
CA VAL A 121 -12.01 6.74 -8.59
C VAL A 121 -12.68 7.18 -9.90
N GLY A 122 -12.84 6.24 -10.82
CA GLY A 122 -13.38 6.50 -12.16
C GLY A 122 -12.35 7.02 -13.17
N MET A 123 -11.12 7.33 -12.74
CA MET A 123 -10.01 7.53 -13.66
C MET A 123 -9.53 6.15 -14.14
N GLY A 124 -9.39 5.96 -15.45
CA GLY A 124 -8.87 4.72 -16.04
C GLY A 124 -7.37 4.57 -15.78
N LEU A 125 -7.01 4.16 -14.56
CA LEU A 125 -5.65 3.76 -14.17
C LEU A 125 -5.30 2.35 -14.65
#